data_AF-A0A3D4AV44-F1
#
_entry.id   AF-A0A3D4AV44-F1
#
_cell.length_a   1.000
_cell.length_b   1.000
_cell.length_c   1.000
_cell.angle_alpha   90.00
_cell.angle_beta   90.00
_cell.angle_gamma   90.00
#
_symmetry.space_group_name_H-M   'P 1'
#
loop_
_entity.id
_entity.type
_entity.pdbx_description
1 polymer ?
#
loop_
_entity_poly.entity_id
_entity_poly.type
_entity_poly.pdbx_seq_one_letter_code
_entity_poly.pdbx_strand_id
1 'polypeptide(L)'
;MQVLRPITVNDFAALKEIAIESGHGFTSLPVDDGQLQEKIDRAQSSFTKNVDKPLDESYLFVLEDSESGKVIGTTAIEAAVGLSVPLYHYHLGKTVHHSPTLNVYNTVDILSMCNDYTGCSEICTLFLREDNRKGLTGRFLSRSRFLFMAQHSERFADTVIAEMRGVSDEAGHSPFWQWLQEHFFSIEFPQADHLVGLGDKVFISELMPKYPIYVNLLSKKAQAVIGHVHDKTKPALKLLEKEGFEHRGYVDLFDAGPTVEAKLGNIRS
;
A
#
# COMPACT_ATOMS: atom_id res chain seq x y z
N MET A 1 3.78 -18.71 -22.89
CA MET A 1 3.27 -17.32 -23.13
C MET A 1 2.70 -16.78 -21.81
N GLN A 2 2.79 -15.47 -21.53
CA GLN A 2 2.27 -14.89 -20.28
C GLN A 2 0.87 -14.31 -20.48
N VAL A 3 -0.08 -14.68 -19.62
CA VAL A 3 -1.49 -14.26 -19.69
C VAL A 3 -1.90 -13.64 -18.36
N LEU A 4 -2.35 -12.38 -18.40
CA LEU A 4 -3.01 -11.76 -17.26
C LEU A 4 -4.51 -12.07 -17.33
N ARG A 5 -5.08 -12.57 -16.24
CA ARG A 5 -6.51 -12.85 -16.14
C ARG A 5 -7.06 -12.55 -14.75
N PRO A 6 -8.38 -12.34 -14.61
CA PRO A 6 -9.03 -12.36 -13.31
C PRO A 6 -8.67 -13.62 -12.51
N ILE A 7 -8.50 -13.45 -11.21
CA ILE A 7 -8.32 -14.58 -10.30
C ILE A 7 -9.59 -15.42 -10.21
N THR A 8 -9.41 -16.71 -9.92
CA THR A 8 -10.50 -17.66 -9.66
C THR A 8 -10.26 -18.42 -8.36
N VAL A 9 -11.29 -19.08 -7.83
CA VAL A 9 -11.17 -19.95 -6.64
C VAL A 9 -10.10 -21.04 -6.79
N ASN A 10 -9.82 -21.49 -8.02
CA ASN A 10 -8.80 -22.51 -8.28
C ASN A 10 -7.37 -21.98 -8.09
N ASP A 11 -7.19 -20.66 -8.05
CA ASP A 11 -5.88 -20.02 -7.84
C ASP A 11 -5.53 -19.82 -6.36
N PHE A 12 -6.42 -20.20 -5.42
CA PHE A 12 -6.24 -19.98 -3.98
C PHE A 12 -4.87 -20.48 -3.48
N ALA A 13 -4.48 -21.70 -3.85
CA ALA A 13 -3.21 -22.28 -3.43
C ALA A 13 -2.01 -21.44 -3.90
N ALA A 14 -2.03 -20.98 -5.16
CA ALA A 14 -0.96 -20.15 -5.70
C ALA A 14 -0.96 -18.73 -5.08
N LEU A 15 -2.12 -18.16 -4.80
CA LEU A 15 -2.24 -16.89 -4.12
C LEU A 15 -1.69 -16.96 -2.69
N LYS A 16 -1.99 -18.04 -1.96
CA LYS A 16 -1.46 -18.29 -0.61
C LYS A 16 0.06 -18.44 -0.61
N GLU A 17 0.61 -19.19 -1.57
CA GLU A 17 2.07 -19.28 -1.74
C GLU A 17 2.68 -17.89 -2.00
N ILE A 18 2.07 -17.08 -2.87
CA ILE A 18 2.53 -15.72 -3.12
C ILE A 18 2.46 -14.85 -1.86
N ALA A 19 1.40 -14.96 -1.05
CA ALA A 19 1.28 -14.25 0.22
C ALA A 19 2.47 -14.58 1.14
N ILE A 20 2.82 -15.86 1.27
CA ILE A 20 3.98 -16.32 2.05
C ILE A 20 5.29 -15.76 1.48
N GLU A 21 5.48 -15.84 0.15
CA GLU A 21 6.69 -15.35 -0.53
C GLU A 21 6.85 -13.81 -0.46
N SER A 22 5.76 -13.07 -0.28
CA SER A 22 5.78 -11.60 -0.21
C SER A 22 6.45 -11.06 1.06
N GLY A 23 6.40 -11.83 2.15
CA GLY A 23 7.02 -11.51 3.44
C GLY A 23 6.30 -10.40 4.23
N HIS A 24 6.91 -9.98 5.33
CA HIS A 24 6.36 -9.00 6.29
C HIS A 24 5.97 -7.66 5.67
N GLY A 25 4.99 -6.94 6.23
CA GLY A 25 4.64 -5.58 5.77
C GLY A 25 4.05 -5.52 4.35
N PHE A 26 3.64 -6.66 3.79
CA PHE A 26 2.85 -6.73 2.55
C PHE A 26 1.35 -6.87 2.88
N THR A 27 0.84 -5.89 3.62
CA THR A 27 -0.50 -5.90 4.27
C THR A 27 -1.66 -6.10 3.30
N SER A 28 -1.52 -5.72 2.02
CA SER A 28 -2.54 -5.93 0.99
C SER A 28 -2.80 -7.40 0.62
N LEU A 29 -1.93 -8.32 1.07
CA LEU A 29 -2.05 -9.76 0.85
C LEU A 29 -1.51 -10.56 2.06
N PRO A 30 -2.25 -10.59 3.18
CA PRO A 30 -1.81 -11.26 4.40
C PRO A 30 -1.88 -12.79 4.27
N VAL A 31 -1.05 -13.48 5.04
CA VAL A 31 -1.05 -14.96 5.13
C VAL A 31 -2.19 -15.41 6.05
N ASP A 32 -3.43 -15.25 5.58
CA ASP A 32 -4.64 -15.65 6.27
C ASP A 32 -5.65 -16.27 5.29
N ASP A 33 -6.05 -17.52 5.53
CA ASP A 33 -6.89 -18.27 4.57
C ASP A 33 -8.28 -17.65 4.38
N GLY A 34 -8.86 -17.08 5.44
CA GLY A 34 -10.18 -16.46 5.39
C GLY A 34 -10.16 -15.20 4.53
N GLN A 35 -9.18 -14.32 4.76
CA GLN A 35 -9.01 -13.10 3.97
C GLN A 35 -8.62 -13.36 2.53
N LEU A 36 -7.75 -14.33 2.28
CA LEU A 36 -7.37 -14.71 0.92
C LEU A 36 -8.60 -15.21 0.13
N GLN A 37 -9.46 -16.00 0.77
CA GLN A 37 -10.70 -16.45 0.17
C GLN A 37 -11.67 -15.30 -0.07
N GLU A 38 -11.87 -14.42 0.92
CA GLU A 38 -12.72 -13.23 0.79
C GLU A 38 -12.24 -12.32 -0.35
N LYS A 39 -10.92 -12.12 -0.48
CA LYS A 39 -10.34 -11.33 -1.56
C LYS A 39 -10.63 -11.92 -2.94
N ILE A 40 -10.61 -13.26 -3.08
CA ILE A 40 -11.00 -13.95 -4.33
C ILE A 40 -12.50 -13.77 -4.60
N ASP A 41 -13.36 -14.02 -3.61
CA ASP A 41 -14.82 -13.95 -3.75
C ASP A 41 -15.27 -12.52 -4.11
N ARG A 42 -14.68 -11.52 -3.44
CA ARG A 42 -14.90 -10.11 -3.75
C ARG A 42 -14.41 -9.75 -5.13
N ALA A 43 -13.28 -10.30 -5.58
CA ALA A 43 -12.79 -10.07 -6.94
C ALA A 43 -13.75 -10.63 -7.99
N GLN A 44 -14.21 -11.88 -7.84
CA GLN A 44 -15.13 -12.50 -8.78
C GLN A 44 -16.46 -11.74 -8.88
N SER A 45 -17.00 -11.28 -7.74
CA SER A 45 -18.22 -10.46 -7.75
C SER A 45 -17.99 -9.09 -8.41
N SER A 46 -16.86 -8.44 -8.12
CA SER A 46 -16.51 -7.11 -8.66
C SER A 46 -16.42 -7.05 -10.18
N PHE A 47 -15.89 -8.10 -10.83
CA PHE A 47 -15.80 -8.16 -12.30
C PHE A 47 -17.16 -8.21 -13.00
N THR A 48 -18.21 -8.68 -12.32
CA THR A 48 -19.56 -8.81 -12.90
C THR A 48 -20.54 -7.75 -12.39
N LYS A 49 -20.14 -6.98 -11.38
CA LYS A 49 -20.97 -5.93 -10.77
C LYS A 49 -21.17 -4.78 -11.76
N ASN A 50 -22.43 -4.40 -11.98
CA ASN A 50 -22.78 -3.15 -12.62
C ASN A 50 -22.60 -2.02 -11.61
N VAL A 51 -21.83 -1.00 -11.97
CA VAL A 51 -21.47 0.11 -11.06
C VAL A 51 -21.69 1.43 -11.77
N ASP A 52 -22.22 2.41 -11.03
CA ASP A 52 -22.38 3.78 -11.50
C ASP A 52 -21.37 4.73 -10.83
N LYS A 53 -20.62 4.23 -9.84
CA LYS A 53 -19.54 4.92 -9.11
C LYS A 53 -18.65 3.89 -8.38
N PRO A 54 -17.38 4.21 -8.08
CA PRO A 54 -16.52 3.35 -7.27
C PRO A 54 -17.04 3.20 -5.83
N LEU A 55 -17.03 1.97 -5.32
CA LEU A 55 -17.40 1.59 -3.96
C LEU A 55 -16.42 0.53 -3.42
N ASP A 56 -16.92 -0.66 -3.08
CA ASP A 56 -16.20 -1.75 -2.44
C ASP A 56 -15.60 -2.76 -3.44
N GLU A 57 -15.61 -2.44 -4.73
CA GLU A 57 -15.08 -3.33 -5.75
C GLU A 57 -13.57 -3.52 -5.62
N SER A 58 -13.12 -4.76 -5.79
CA SER A 58 -11.71 -5.15 -5.77
C SER A 58 -11.43 -5.97 -7.02
N TYR A 59 -10.42 -5.61 -7.79
CA TYR A 59 -10.06 -6.29 -9.04
C TYR A 59 -8.72 -6.98 -8.86
N LEU A 60 -8.76 -8.29 -8.59
CA LEU A 60 -7.56 -9.12 -8.40
C LEU A 60 -7.26 -9.94 -9.66
N PHE A 61 -6.02 -9.84 -10.14
CA PHE A 61 -5.54 -10.51 -11.33
C PHE A 61 -4.36 -11.42 -10.99
N VAL A 62 -4.27 -12.54 -11.70
CA VAL A 62 -3.09 -13.41 -11.69
C VAL A 62 -2.39 -13.36 -13.05
N LEU A 63 -1.06 -13.45 -13.02
CA LEU A 63 -0.23 -13.64 -14.19
C LEU A 63 0.11 -15.12 -14.31
N GLU A 64 -0.41 -15.77 -15.35
CA GLU A 64 -0.19 -17.19 -15.61
C GLU A 64 0.81 -17.37 -16.75
N ASP A 65 1.72 -18.33 -16.60
CA ASP A 65 2.46 -18.90 -17.72
C ASP A 65 1.62 -19.99 -18.38
N SER A 66 1.12 -19.70 -19.59
CA SER A 66 0.23 -20.57 -20.35
C SER A 66 0.85 -21.92 -20.76
N GLU A 67 2.18 -22.04 -20.74
CA GLU A 67 2.85 -23.31 -21.09
C GLU A 67 2.84 -24.27 -19.91
N SER A 68 3.04 -23.76 -18.69
CA SER A 68 3.10 -24.57 -17.47
C SER A 68 1.79 -24.57 -16.68
N GLY A 69 0.86 -23.66 -16.97
CA GLY A 69 -0.36 -23.41 -16.20
C GLY A 69 -0.09 -22.77 -14.82
N LYS A 70 1.15 -22.32 -14.57
CA LYS A 70 1.55 -21.82 -13.25
C LYS A 70 1.27 -20.34 -13.12
N VAL A 71 0.68 -19.95 -12.00
CA VAL A 71 0.62 -18.54 -11.57
C VAL A 71 2.03 -18.10 -11.13
N ILE A 72 2.56 -17.08 -11.79
CA ILE A 72 3.90 -16.54 -11.58
C ILE A 72 3.91 -15.15 -10.92
N GLY A 73 2.74 -14.51 -10.80
CA GLY A 73 2.57 -13.21 -10.15
C GLY A 73 1.11 -12.83 -9.97
N THR A 74 0.88 -11.74 -9.27
CA THR A 74 -0.45 -11.21 -8.95
C THR A 74 -0.41 -9.68 -8.89
N THR A 75 -1.55 -9.04 -9.10
CA THR A 75 -1.72 -7.60 -8.92
C THR A 75 -3.19 -7.26 -8.69
N ALA A 76 -3.46 -6.18 -7.95
CA ALA A 76 -4.83 -5.79 -7.63
C ALA A 76 -5.08 -4.28 -7.78
N ILE A 77 -6.37 -3.95 -7.80
CA ILE A 77 -6.89 -2.58 -7.74
C ILE A 77 -8.08 -2.58 -6.79
N GLU A 78 -8.08 -1.70 -5.79
CA GLU A 78 -9.26 -1.38 -4.98
C GLU A 78 -9.94 -0.15 -5.60
N ALA A 79 -11.25 -0.23 -5.86
CA ALA A 79 -11.99 0.83 -6.55
C ALA A 79 -12.09 2.10 -5.71
N ALA A 80 -12.42 1.98 -4.43
CA ALA A 80 -12.35 3.07 -3.45
C ALA A 80 -11.98 2.58 -2.05
N VAL A 81 -10.86 3.07 -1.54
CA VAL A 81 -10.38 2.76 -0.19
C VAL A 81 -10.99 3.69 0.86
N GLY A 82 -10.94 3.31 2.14
CA GLY A 82 -11.38 4.20 3.22
C GLY A 82 -12.89 4.29 3.44
N LEU A 83 -13.73 3.61 2.63
CA LEU A 83 -15.19 3.76 2.68
C LEU A 83 -15.85 2.95 3.82
N SER A 84 -15.42 1.70 4.03
CA SER A 84 -15.92 0.83 5.10
C SER A 84 -15.04 0.92 6.35
N VAL A 85 -13.73 0.88 6.14
CA VAL A 85 -12.70 1.02 7.17
C VAL A 85 -11.83 2.22 6.79
N PRO A 86 -11.65 3.23 7.67
CA PRO A 86 -10.83 4.39 7.35
C PRO A 86 -9.41 3.98 6.95
N LEU A 87 -8.90 4.62 5.89
CA LEU A 87 -7.50 4.50 5.49
C LEU A 87 -6.74 5.66 6.12
N TYR A 88 -5.93 5.35 7.13
CA TYR A 88 -5.19 6.35 7.87
C TYR A 88 -3.74 6.47 7.37
N HIS A 89 -3.23 7.70 7.38
CA HIS A 89 -1.85 8.01 7.02
C HIS A 89 -1.29 9.08 7.97
N TYR A 90 0.03 9.23 8.00
CA TYR A 90 0.65 10.46 8.47
C TYR A 90 0.91 11.39 7.30
N HIS A 91 0.51 12.66 7.42
CA HIS A 91 0.99 13.73 6.55
C HIS A 91 2.22 14.40 7.20
N LEU A 92 3.33 14.40 6.47
CA LEU A 92 4.60 15.05 6.84
C LEU A 92 4.53 16.54 6.50
N GLY A 93 4.14 17.33 7.49
CA GLY A 93 4.06 18.79 7.39
C GLY A 93 5.23 19.50 8.05
N LYS A 94 5.21 20.83 7.99
CA LYS A 94 6.15 21.71 8.70
C LYS A 94 5.40 22.63 9.64
N THR A 95 5.96 22.86 10.82
CA THR A 95 5.55 23.94 11.72
C THR A 95 6.71 24.92 11.94
N VAL A 96 6.40 26.20 12.09
CA VAL A 96 7.40 27.27 12.28
C VAL A 96 7.25 27.87 13.67
N HIS A 97 8.29 27.75 14.48
CA HIS A 97 8.42 28.45 15.74
C HIS A 97 9.20 29.75 15.52
N HIS A 98 8.51 30.88 15.65
CA HIS A 98 9.08 32.19 15.47
C HIS A 98 8.97 33.02 16.76
N SER A 99 10.11 33.47 17.28
CA SER A 99 10.20 34.36 18.43
C SER A 99 11.09 35.56 18.07
N PRO A 100 10.51 36.71 17.72
CA PRO A 100 11.26 37.92 17.40
C PRO A 100 12.15 38.39 18.56
N THR A 101 11.66 38.28 19.79
CA THR A 101 12.38 38.71 21.00
C THR A 101 13.66 37.90 21.24
N LEU A 102 13.65 36.62 20.89
CA LEU A 102 14.80 35.73 21.00
C LEU A 102 15.59 35.60 19.68
N ASN A 103 15.15 36.28 18.61
CA ASN A 103 15.67 36.10 17.24
C ASN A 103 15.69 34.63 16.81
N VAL A 104 14.65 33.86 17.17
CA VAL A 104 14.52 32.45 16.81
C VAL A 104 13.54 32.31 15.66
N TYR A 105 13.99 31.63 14.60
CA TYR A 105 13.15 31.11 13.54
C TYR A 105 13.53 29.65 13.32
N ASN A 106 12.71 28.73 13.82
CA ASN A 106 12.97 27.31 13.74
C ASN A 106 11.82 26.62 13.00
N THR A 107 12.14 25.88 11.95
CA THR A 107 11.17 25.07 11.20
C THR A 107 11.36 23.61 11.58
N VAL A 108 10.29 22.95 11.99
CA VAL A 108 10.32 21.55 12.44
C VAL A 108 9.31 20.74 11.65
N ASP A 109 9.71 19.53 11.26
CA ASP A 109 8.82 18.58 10.59
C ASP A 109 7.88 17.91 11.62
N ILE A 110 6.63 17.70 11.24
CA ILE A 110 5.60 17.07 12.06
C ILE A 110 4.85 16.00 11.26
N LEU A 111 4.47 14.92 11.92
CA LEU A 111 3.60 13.87 11.40
C LEU A 111 2.19 14.06 11.98
N SER A 112 1.22 14.34 11.12
CA SER A 112 -0.19 14.52 11.53
C SER A 112 -1.03 13.38 10.98
N MET A 113 -1.71 12.63 11.85
CA MET A 113 -2.59 11.54 11.41
C MET A 113 -3.80 12.12 10.67
N CYS A 114 -4.15 11.53 9.53
CA CYS A 114 -5.23 11.94 8.65
C CYS A 114 -5.80 10.74 7.88
N ASN A 115 -6.84 10.98 7.08
CA ASN A 115 -7.47 9.98 6.22
C ASN A 115 -7.85 10.58 4.86
N ASP A 116 -6.99 11.46 4.34
CA ASP A 116 -7.24 12.31 3.17
C ASP A 116 -7.48 11.52 1.87
N TYR A 117 -7.01 10.26 1.81
CA TYR A 117 -7.21 9.38 0.66
C TYR A 117 -8.52 8.57 0.68
N THR A 118 -9.43 8.87 1.61
CA THR A 118 -10.77 8.25 1.62
C THR A 118 -11.46 8.45 0.27
N GLY A 119 -11.87 7.35 -0.37
CA GLY A 119 -12.53 7.32 -1.67
C GLY A 119 -11.59 7.26 -2.88
N CYS A 120 -10.26 7.30 -2.69
CA CYS A 120 -9.31 7.13 -3.80
C CYS A 120 -9.28 5.67 -4.27
N SER A 121 -8.92 5.43 -5.53
CA SER A 121 -8.58 4.09 -6.00
C SER A 121 -7.17 3.75 -5.56
N GLU A 122 -6.91 2.48 -5.24
CA GLU A 122 -5.58 2.03 -4.83
C GLU A 122 -5.10 0.91 -5.74
N ILE A 123 -3.87 1.02 -6.24
CA ILE A 123 -3.19 -0.08 -6.93
C ILE A 123 -2.29 -0.84 -5.96
N CYS A 124 -2.67 -2.06 -5.60
CA CYS A 124 -2.02 -2.85 -4.55
C CYS A 124 -1.63 -4.26 -5.01
N THR A 125 -1.17 -5.10 -4.09
CA THR A 125 -0.89 -6.53 -4.28
C THR A 125 0.03 -6.85 -5.48
N LEU A 126 0.91 -5.92 -5.89
CA LEU A 126 1.83 -6.17 -7.00
C LEU A 126 2.98 -7.09 -6.56
N PHE A 127 2.93 -8.34 -6.99
CA PHE A 127 3.98 -9.31 -6.71
C PHE A 127 4.30 -10.17 -7.93
N LEU A 128 5.60 -10.40 -8.14
CA LEU A 128 6.11 -11.31 -9.15
C LEU A 128 7.16 -12.22 -8.51
N ARG A 129 7.02 -13.54 -8.70
CA ARG A 129 7.96 -14.54 -8.18
C ARG A 129 9.37 -14.26 -8.68
N GLU A 130 10.37 -14.45 -7.82
CA GLU A 130 11.75 -14.00 -8.06
C GLU A 130 12.33 -14.53 -9.38
N ASP A 131 12.11 -15.81 -9.68
CA ASP A 131 12.57 -16.46 -10.92
C ASP A 131 11.99 -15.84 -12.21
N ASN A 132 10.87 -15.13 -12.09
CA ASN A 132 10.14 -14.48 -13.18
C ASN A 132 10.39 -12.98 -13.29
N ARG A 133 11.22 -12.39 -12.41
CA ARG A 133 11.61 -10.96 -12.44
C ARG A 133 12.65 -10.68 -13.55
N LYS A 134 12.30 -11.03 -14.78
CA LYS A 134 13.15 -10.92 -15.97
C LYS A 134 12.42 -10.14 -17.07
N GLY A 135 13.21 -9.44 -17.89
CA GLY A 135 12.70 -8.72 -19.05
C GLY A 135 11.61 -7.69 -18.70
N LEU A 136 10.49 -7.74 -19.42
CA LEU A 136 9.40 -6.78 -19.28
C LEU A 136 8.24 -7.28 -18.40
N THR A 137 8.33 -8.48 -17.82
CA THR A 137 7.23 -9.13 -17.10
C THR A 137 6.67 -8.26 -15.96
N GLY A 138 7.54 -7.71 -15.10
CA GLY A 138 7.09 -6.85 -14.00
C GLY A 138 6.47 -5.53 -14.48
N ARG A 139 6.97 -4.99 -15.60
CA ARG A 139 6.41 -3.79 -16.22
C ARG A 139 5.04 -4.07 -16.83
N PHE A 140 4.89 -5.21 -17.50
CA PHE A 140 3.61 -5.68 -18.03
C PHE A 140 2.60 -5.83 -16.89
N LEU A 141 2.93 -6.62 -15.86
CA LEU A 141 2.06 -6.86 -14.72
C LEU A 141 1.60 -5.56 -14.05
N SER A 142 2.52 -4.63 -13.79
CA SER A 142 2.16 -3.34 -13.18
C SER A 142 1.25 -2.49 -14.07
N ARG A 143 1.59 -2.33 -15.36
CA ARG A 143 0.90 -1.43 -16.30
C ARG A 143 -0.46 -1.94 -16.75
N SER A 144 -0.69 -3.25 -16.71
CA SER A 144 -2.00 -3.81 -17.05
C SER A 144 -3.13 -3.31 -16.15
N ARG A 145 -2.82 -2.92 -14.91
CA ARG A 145 -3.79 -2.25 -14.03
C ARG A 145 -4.27 -0.92 -14.63
N PHE A 146 -3.34 -0.11 -15.13
CA PHE A 146 -3.68 1.19 -15.73
C PHE A 146 -4.48 1.03 -17.01
N LEU A 147 -4.15 0.04 -17.85
CA LEU A 147 -4.95 -0.29 -19.03
C LEU A 147 -6.37 -0.71 -18.66
N PHE A 148 -6.53 -1.51 -17.60
CA PHE A 148 -7.85 -1.88 -17.09
C PHE A 148 -8.62 -0.66 -16.57
N MET A 149 -7.95 0.22 -15.81
CA MET A 149 -8.57 1.46 -15.31
C MET A 149 -8.95 2.42 -16.43
N ALA A 150 -8.13 2.56 -17.47
CA ALA A 150 -8.43 3.40 -18.62
C ALA A 150 -9.65 2.88 -19.40
N GLN A 151 -9.75 1.56 -19.59
CA GLN A 151 -10.87 0.93 -20.28
C GLN A 151 -12.19 1.00 -19.51
N HIS A 152 -12.11 1.11 -18.18
CA HIS A 152 -13.26 1.07 -17.26
C HIS A 152 -13.24 2.23 -16.26
N SER A 153 -12.94 3.44 -16.75
CA SER A 153 -12.68 4.62 -15.91
C SER A 153 -13.81 4.96 -14.94
N GLU A 154 -15.05 4.64 -15.28
CA GLU A 154 -16.25 4.83 -14.44
C GLU A 154 -16.21 4.02 -13.13
N ARG A 155 -15.37 2.99 -13.06
CA ARG A 155 -15.21 2.10 -11.91
C ARG A 155 -14.20 2.61 -10.88
N PHE A 156 -13.52 3.73 -11.18
CA PHE A 156 -12.39 4.21 -10.41
C PHE A 156 -12.52 5.69 -10.07
N ALA A 157 -11.84 6.09 -8.99
CA ALA A 157 -11.74 7.48 -8.58
C ALA A 157 -10.74 8.25 -9.46
N ASP A 158 -10.89 9.57 -9.47
CA ASP A 158 -10.00 10.48 -10.20
C ASP A 158 -8.56 10.47 -9.65
N THR A 159 -8.38 10.20 -8.35
CA THR A 159 -7.06 10.02 -7.74
C THR A 159 -6.79 8.53 -7.53
N VAL A 160 -5.62 8.09 -7.98
CA VAL A 160 -5.09 6.73 -7.81
C VAL A 160 -3.88 6.79 -6.91
N ILE A 161 -3.86 5.98 -5.85
CA ILE A 161 -2.76 5.89 -4.90
C ILE A 161 -2.08 4.52 -4.94
N ALA A 162 -0.86 4.46 -4.40
CA ALA A 162 -0.18 3.23 -4.04
C ALA A 162 0.52 3.42 -2.69
N GLU A 163 0.17 2.61 -1.70
CA GLU A 163 0.90 2.54 -0.44
C GLU A 163 2.15 1.67 -0.62
N MET A 164 3.32 2.29 -0.53
CA MET A 164 4.59 1.61 -0.80
C MET A 164 5.19 1.12 0.50
N ARG A 165 5.32 -0.20 0.65
CA ARG A 165 5.98 -0.83 1.80
C ARG A 165 7.28 -0.11 2.19
N GLY A 166 7.36 0.32 3.46
CA GLY A 166 8.45 1.05 4.05
C GLY A 166 9.63 0.18 4.48
N VAL A 167 10.60 0.78 5.17
CA VAL A 167 11.84 0.09 5.55
C VAL A 167 11.61 -0.89 6.71
N SER A 168 12.02 -2.13 6.51
CA SER A 168 12.11 -3.18 7.53
C SER A 168 13.37 -4.02 7.30
N ASP A 169 13.88 -4.69 8.34
CA ASP A 169 14.93 -5.70 8.19
C ASP A 169 14.38 -7.07 7.71
N GLU A 170 15.26 -8.06 7.56
CA GLU A 170 14.90 -9.42 7.13
C GLU A 170 14.00 -10.16 8.14
N ALA A 171 14.05 -9.78 9.41
CA ALA A 171 13.18 -10.31 10.46
C ALA A 171 11.86 -9.53 10.58
N GLY A 172 11.64 -8.52 9.73
CA GLY A 172 10.44 -7.70 9.71
C GLY A 172 10.46 -6.53 10.68
N HIS A 173 11.59 -6.19 11.31
CA HIS A 173 11.64 -5.05 12.22
C HIS A 173 11.73 -3.72 11.46
N SER A 174 10.73 -2.85 11.63
CA SER A 174 10.77 -1.46 11.16
C SER A 174 11.31 -0.52 12.25
N PRO A 175 12.33 0.32 11.95
CA PRO A 175 12.80 1.33 12.88
C PRO A 175 11.73 2.35 13.28
N PHE A 176 10.79 2.64 12.38
CA PHE A 176 9.68 3.57 12.64
C PHE A 176 8.68 2.94 13.61
N TRP A 177 8.26 1.71 13.32
CA TRP A 177 7.38 0.97 14.21
C TRP A 177 7.98 0.78 15.60
N GLN A 178 9.27 0.43 15.71
CA GLN A 178 9.92 0.24 17.00
C GLN A 178 9.76 1.47 17.89
N TRP A 179 9.92 2.67 17.32
CA TRP A 179 9.72 3.90 18.06
C TRP A 179 8.25 4.10 18.47
N LEU A 180 7.29 3.82 17.59
CA LEU A 180 5.87 3.88 17.92
C LEU A 180 5.50 2.89 19.04
N GLN A 181 6.02 1.68 18.98
CA GLN A 181 5.80 0.63 19.97
C GLN A 181 6.28 1.06 21.34
N GLU A 182 7.53 1.51 21.44
CA GLU A 182 8.12 1.97 22.71
C GLU A 182 7.31 3.09 23.40
N HIS A 183 6.54 3.89 22.64
CA HIS A 183 5.86 5.09 23.15
C HIS A 183 4.32 4.98 23.23
N PHE A 184 3.69 4.16 22.38
CA PHE A 184 2.24 4.14 22.21
C PHE A 184 1.61 2.73 22.21
N PHE A 185 2.36 1.69 21.84
CA PHE A 185 1.81 0.33 21.70
C PHE A 185 2.48 -0.67 22.63
N SER A 186 1.68 -1.35 23.46
CA SER A 186 2.16 -2.49 24.24
C SER A 186 2.12 -3.82 23.47
N ILE A 187 2.13 -3.80 22.13
CA ILE A 187 2.06 -4.97 21.24
C ILE A 187 3.21 -4.98 20.22
N GLU A 188 3.67 -6.18 19.84
CA GLU A 188 4.79 -6.38 18.89
C GLU A 188 4.38 -6.12 17.42
N PHE A 189 5.34 -5.76 16.56
CA PHE A 189 5.09 -5.46 15.13
C PHE A 189 4.33 -6.55 14.38
N PRO A 190 4.72 -7.84 14.45
CA PRO A 190 4.03 -8.88 13.69
C PRO A 190 2.57 -9.03 14.12
N GLN A 191 2.26 -8.73 15.38
CA GLN A 191 0.89 -8.74 15.87
C GLN A 191 0.09 -7.55 15.30
N ALA A 192 0.67 -6.35 15.27
CA ALA A 192 0.05 -5.18 14.66
C ALA A 192 -0.17 -5.37 13.14
N ASP A 193 0.86 -5.83 12.41
CA ASP A 193 0.79 -6.13 10.97
C ASP A 193 -0.30 -7.17 10.65
N HIS A 194 -0.42 -8.20 11.49
CA HIS A 194 -1.47 -9.22 11.37
C HIS A 194 -2.88 -8.67 11.64
N LEU A 195 -3.07 -7.84 12.69
CA LEU A 195 -4.36 -7.20 12.99
C LEU A 195 -4.81 -6.25 11.88
N VAL A 196 -3.88 -5.43 11.38
CA VAL A 196 -4.12 -4.55 10.21
C VAL A 196 -4.47 -5.37 8.99
N GLY A 197 -3.73 -6.46 8.76
CA GLY A 197 -4.03 -7.45 7.73
C GLY A 197 -5.47 -7.91 7.84
N LEU A 198 -5.88 -8.43 9.00
CA LEU A 198 -7.25 -8.89 9.33
C LEU A 198 -8.36 -7.84 9.22
N GLY A 199 -8.02 -6.58 8.89
CA GLY A 199 -9.00 -5.50 8.79
C GLY A 199 -9.47 -4.98 10.14
N ASP A 200 -8.94 -5.49 11.25
CA ASP A 200 -9.17 -4.93 12.58
C ASP A 200 -8.29 -3.69 12.75
N LYS A 201 -8.79 -2.57 12.23
CA LYS A 201 -8.15 -1.25 12.32
C LYS A 201 -8.71 -0.40 13.46
N VAL A 202 -9.56 -0.96 14.32
CA VAL A 202 -10.18 -0.22 15.45
C VAL A 202 -9.10 0.25 16.43
N PHE A 203 -8.16 -0.65 16.74
CA PHE A 203 -7.06 -0.35 17.66
C PHE A 203 -6.19 0.83 17.19
N ILE A 204 -6.11 1.08 15.88
CA ILE A 204 -5.35 2.22 15.33
C ILE A 204 -5.95 3.53 15.84
N SER A 205 -7.27 3.70 15.74
CA SER A 205 -7.95 4.91 16.20
C SER A 205 -7.91 5.09 17.74
N GLU A 206 -7.72 3.99 18.47
CA GLU A 206 -7.68 3.98 19.93
C GLU A 206 -6.28 4.25 20.49
N LEU A 207 -5.24 3.75 19.83
CA LEU A 207 -3.85 3.78 20.32
C LEU A 207 -2.97 4.82 19.62
N MET A 208 -3.29 5.23 18.39
CA MET A 208 -2.44 6.19 17.67
C MET A 208 -2.51 7.61 18.28
N PRO A 209 -1.40 8.36 18.23
CA PRO A 209 -1.37 9.75 18.70
C PRO A 209 -2.35 10.63 17.94
N LYS A 210 -3.27 11.27 18.66
CA LYS A 210 -4.27 12.18 18.08
C LYS A 210 -3.72 13.57 17.72
N TYR A 211 -2.53 13.90 18.20
CA TYR A 211 -1.88 15.18 17.97
C TYR A 211 -0.61 15.01 17.14
N PRO A 212 -0.18 16.05 16.40
CA PRO A 212 1.01 15.97 15.57
C PRO A 212 2.26 15.55 16.35
N ILE A 213 3.00 14.61 15.79
CA ILE A 213 4.26 14.12 16.36
C ILE A 213 5.39 14.92 15.74
N TYR A 214 6.20 15.57 16.57
CA TYR A 214 7.41 16.24 16.10
C TYR A 214 8.45 15.20 15.66
N VAL A 215 8.86 15.26 14.39
CA VAL A 215 9.81 14.29 13.81
C VAL A 215 11.14 14.29 14.56
N ASN A 216 11.58 15.45 15.08
CA ASN A 216 12.83 15.53 15.82
C ASN A 216 12.81 14.79 17.19
N LEU A 217 11.63 14.42 17.70
CA LEU A 217 11.46 13.60 18.92
C LEU A 217 11.58 12.10 18.66
N LEU A 218 11.49 11.67 17.39
CA LEU A 218 11.69 10.28 17.02
C LEU A 218 13.13 9.84 17.24
N SER A 219 13.38 8.54 17.36
CA SER A 219 14.74 8.02 17.30
C SER A 219 15.40 8.39 15.97
N LYS A 220 16.73 8.55 15.94
CA LYS A 220 17.44 8.88 14.68
C LYS A 220 17.26 7.83 13.60
N LYS A 221 17.06 6.56 13.98
CA LYS A 221 16.76 5.48 13.03
C LYS A 221 15.35 5.60 12.46
N ALA A 222 14.34 5.93 13.28
CA ALA A 222 12.97 6.17 12.83
C ALA A 222 12.90 7.39 11.89
N GLN A 223 13.57 8.50 12.24
CA GLN A 223 13.66 9.68 11.37
C GLN A 223 14.23 9.35 9.99
N ALA A 224 15.24 8.48 9.92
CA ALA A 224 15.96 8.15 8.70
C ALA A 224 15.17 7.26 7.70
N VAL A 225 14.03 6.69 8.11
CA VAL A 225 13.24 5.80 7.24
C VAL A 225 11.93 6.43 6.75
N ILE A 226 11.55 7.61 7.24
CA ILE A 226 10.30 8.30 6.83
C ILE A 226 10.33 8.60 5.33
N GLY A 227 9.31 8.13 4.61
CA GLY A 227 9.17 8.32 3.17
C GLY A 227 10.10 7.44 2.34
N HIS A 228 10.78 6.47 2.94
CA HIS A 228 11.66 5.54 2.25
C HIS A 228 11.01 4.16 2.11
N VAL A 229 11.10 3.60 0.91
CA VAL A 229 10.59 2.26 0.59
C VAL A 229 11.60 1.16 0.94
N HIS A 230 11.09 -0.05 1.23
CA HIS A 230 11.89 -1.27 1.32
C HIS A 230 12.74 -1.51 0.06
N ASP A 231 13.88 -2.18 0.19
CA ASP A 231 14.75 -2.49 -0.96
C ASP A 231 14.05 -3.30 -2.05
N LYS A 232 13.22 -4.27 -1.66
CA LYS A 232 12.38 -5.06 -2.59
C LYS A 232 11.28 -4.23 -3.27
N THR A 233 10.95 -3.05 -2.75
CA THR A 233 9.87 -2.17 -3.25
C THR A 233 10.41 -1.09 -4.22
N LYS A 234 11.70 -0.75 -4.14
CA LYS A 234 12.36 0.25 -5.03
C LYS A 234 12.06 0.05 -6.53
N PRO A 235 12.07 -1.16 -7.10
CA PRO A 235 11.75 -1.35 -8.52
C PRO A 235 10.30 -0.97 -8.87
N ALA A 236 9.34 -1.27 -7.98
CA ALA A 236 7.94 -0.93 -8.18
C ALA A 236 7.73 0.59 -8.14
N LEU A 237 8.34 1.28 -7.16
CA LEU A 237 8.28 2.75 -7.07
C LEU A 237 8.77 3.42 -8.37
N LYS A 238 9.92 2.97 -8.89
CA LYS A 238 10.48 3.49 -10.16
C LYS A 238 9.58 3.24 -11.38
N LEU A 239 8.74 2.20 -11.35
CA LEU A 239 7.75 2.00 -12.40
C LEU A 239 6.64 3.05 -12.26
N LEU A 240 6.12 3.28 -11.06
CA LEU A 240 5.06 4.26 -10.81
C LEU A 240 5.50 5.70 -11.12
N GLU A 241 6.72 6.09 -10.73
CA GLU A 241 7.28 7.41 -11.07
C GLU A 241 7.30 7.66 -12.58
N LYS A 242 7.60 6.62 -13.38
CA LYS A 242 7.59 6.71 -14.86
C LYS A 242 6.20 6.80 -15.46
N GLU A 243 5.19 6.41 -14.69
CA GLU A 243 3.77 6.51 -15.06
C GLU A 243 3.14 7.82 -14.58
N GLY A 244 3.88 8.66 -13.84
CA GLY A 244 3.44 9.98 -13.38
C GLY A 244 2.99 10.02 -11.91
N PHE A 245 3.27 8.98 -11.13
CA PHE A 245 3.00 9.00 -9.68
C PHE A 245 4.03 9.85 -8.94
N GLU A 246 3.55 10.61 -7.97
CA GLU A 246 4.35 11.53 -7.15
C GLU A 246 4.08 11.31 -5.66
N HIS A 247 5.09 11.55 -4.83
CA HIS A 247 4.93 11.52 -3.38
C HIS A 247 4.54 12.91 -2.86
N ARG A 248 3.41 13.02 -2.14
CA ARG A 248 2.89 14.28 -1.58
C ARG A 248 3.07 14.44 -0.07
N GLY A 249 4.03 13.72 0.52
CA GLY A 249 4.30 13.82 1.96
C GLY A 249 3.43 12.93 2.84
N TYR A 250 2.64 12.02 2.27
CA TYR A 250 1.87 11.03 3.02
C TYR A 250 2.65 9.74 3.20
N VAL A 251 2.71 9.23 4.42
CA VAL A 251 3.40 7.99 4.77
C VAL A 251 2.52 7.06 5.58
N ASP A 252 2.77 5.76 5.47
CA ASP A 252 2.12 4.71 6.24
C ASP A 252 2.28 4.94 7.76
N LEU A 253 1.28 4.50 8.52
CA LEU A 253 1.27 4.68 9.98
C LEU A 253 2.27 3.80 10.73
N PHE A 254 2.69 2.67 10.15
CA PHE A 254 3.44 1.63 10.83
C PHE A 254 4.91 1.61 10.43
N ASP A 255 5.20 1.69 9.13
CA ASP A 255 6.56 1.59 8.59
C ASP A 255 7.07 2.88 7.95
N ALA A 256 6.23 3.93 7.91
CA ALA A 256 6.49 5.21 7.27
C ALA A 256 6.90 5.12 5.79
N GLY A 257 6.51 4.04 5.11
CA GLY A 257 6.61 3.91 3.67
C GLY A 257 5.76 4.98 2.97
N PRO A 258 6.24 5.55 1.85
CA PRO A 258 5.53 6.63 1.17
C PRO A 258 4.27 6.12 0.48
N THR A 259 3.18 6.87 0.60
CA THR A 259 2.09 6.81 -0.38
C THR A 259 2.47 7.68 -1.57
N VAL A 260 2.32 7.13 -2.77
CA VAL A 260 2.44 7.88 -4.03
C VAL A 260 1.10 7.96 -4.72
N GLU A 261 0.85 9.03 -5.45
CA GLU A 261 -0.43 9.28 -6.10
C GLU A 261 -0.29 9.85 -7.50
N ALA A 262 -1.32 9.62 -8.33
CA ALA A 262 -1.49 10.24 -9.63
C ALA A 262 -2.97 10.52 -9.88
N LYS A 263 -3.26 11.53 -10.71
CA LYS A 263 -4.58 11.65 -11.33
C LYS A 263 -4.74 10.57 -12.39
N LEU A 264 -5.88 9.88 -12.42
CA LEU A 264 -6.16 8.78 -13.35
C LEU A 264 -5.92 9.22 -14.80
N GLY A 265 -6.41 10.41 -15.17
CA GLY A 265 -6.20 10.98 -16.51
C GLY A 265 -4.75 11.41 -16.82
N ASN A 266 -3.86 11.46 -15.84
CA ASN A 266 -2.45 11.81 -16.00
C ASN A 266 -1.53 10.59 -15.99
N ILE A 267 -2.05 9.38 -15.75
CA ILE A 267 -1.27 8.15 -15.81
C ILE A 267 -0.89 7.90 -17.27
N ARG A 268 0.41 7.69 -17.53
CA ARG A 268 0.96 7.64 -18.90
C ARG A 268 0.47 6.46 -19.75
N SER A 269 0.20 5.31 -19.13
CA SER A 269 -0.04 4.03 -19.80
C SER A 269 -1.34 3.93 -20.58
#